data_AF-A0A965QWR1-F1
#
_entry.id   AF-A0A965QWR1-F1
#
_cell.length_a   1.000
_cell.length_b   1.000
_cell.length_c   1.000
_cell.angle_alpha   90.00
_cell.angle_beta   90.00
_cell.angle_gamma   90.00
#
_symmetry.space_group_name_H-M   'P 1'
#
loop_
_entity.id
_entity.type
_entity.pdbx_description
1 polymer ?
#
loop_
_entity_poly.entity_id
_entity_poly.type
_entity_poly.pdbx_seq_one_letter_code
_entity_poly.pdbx_strand_id
1 'polypeptide(L)'
;MVIDSVDWLEPLVWGKACRDNDVNGNWIPDSHRLNFKYLQDEHRLLHPSVDGHRMPWAESISAAISSLKAAGPLAMVLSARLTNEELYLAQLLSTSLKVSIHDVVPRIGEPRPLAASGSRPHHAADGHRFAPHRGCT
;
A
#
# COMPACT_ATOMS: atom_id res chain seq x y z
N MET A 1 -10.92 2.86 6.16
CA MET A 1 -10.23 1.57 6.06
C MET A 1 -9.47 1.37 7.36
N VAL A 2 -10.06 0.67 8.33
CA VAL A 2 -9.44 0.47 9.64
C VAL A 2 -8.86 -0.96 9.66
N ILE A 3 -7.53 -1.05 9.62
CA ILE A 3 -6.78 -2.29 9.77
C ILE A 3 -6.59 -2.51 11.28
N ASP A 4 -7.39 -3.37 11.90
CA ASP A 4 -7.33 -3.58 13.36
C ASP A 4 -6.50 -4.80 13.79
N SER A 5 -5.89 -5.55 12.86
CA SER A 5 -4.78 -6.44 13.23
C SER A 5 -3.81 -6.67 12.08
N VAL A 6 -2.55 -6.30 12.30
CA VAL A 6 -1.38 -6.74 11.55
C VAL A 6 -0.62 -7.61 12.53
N ASP A 7 -0.33 -8.86 12.17
CA ASP A 7 0.41 -9.75 13.06
C ASP A 7 1.88 -9.32 13.07
N TRP A 8 2.27 -8.68 14.16
CA TRP A 8 3.63 -8.24 14.46
C TRP A 8 4.33 -9.30 15.31
N LEU A 9 5.39 -9.90 14.76
CA LEU A 9 6.43 -10.55 15.55
C LEU A 9 7.71 -9.75 15.28
N GLU A 10 8.09 -8.92 16.24
CA GLU A 10 9.22 -7.98 16.21
C GLU A 10 10.42 -8.48 15.35
N PRO A 11 10.91 -7.73 14.34
CA PRO A 11 10.39 -6.50 13.72
C PRO A 11 9.61 -6.73 12.41
N LEU A 12 9.09 -7.93 12.17
CA LEU A 12 8.60 -8.37 10.86
C LEU A 12 7.07 -8.47 10.82
N VAL A 13 6.46 -7.90 9.77
CA VAL A 13 5.07 -8.21 9.40
C VAL A 13 5.06 -9.56 8.70
N TRP A 14 4.28 -10.51 9.24
CA TRP A 14 4.26 -11.89 8.72
C TRP A 14 3.04 -12.20 7.85
N GLY A 15 1.92 -11.51 8.08
CA GLY A 15 0.69 -11.72 7.33
C GLY A 15 -0.41 -10.74 7.72
N LYS A 16 -1.46 -10.67 6.90
CA LYS A 16 -2.73 -10.02 7.24
C LYS A 16 -3.80 -11.08 7.43
N ALA A 17 -4.40 -11.13 8.61
CA ALA A 17 -5.55 -11.96 8.90
C ALA A 17 -6.86 -11.30 8.45
N CYS A 18 -7.86 -12.12 8.11
CA CYS A 18 -9.21 -11.64 7.84
C CYS A 18 -9.86 -11.11 9.13
N ARG A 19 -10.65 -10.05 9.00
CA ARG A 19 -11.58 -9.60 10.03
C ARG A 19 -12.98 -9.73 9.46
N ASP A 20 -13.87 -10.39 10.20
CA ASP A 20 -15.27 -10.46 9.83
C ASP A 20 -15.91 -9.07 9.81
N ASN A 21 -16.41 -8.65 8.65
CA ASN A 21 -17.11 -7.38 8.46
C ASN A 21 -18.07 -7.45 7.26
N ASP A 22 -18.99 -6.49 7.16
CA ASP A 22 -20.09 -6.53 6.18
C ASP A 22 -19.66 -6.40 4.71
N VAL A 23 -18.42 -6.00 4.43
CA VAL A 23 -17.94 -5.78 3.05
C VAL A 23 -17.35 -7.05 2.46
N ASN A 24 -16.53 -7.76 3.23
CA ASN A 24 -15.78 -8.93 2.74
C ASN A 24 -15.88 -10.16 3.66
N GLY A 25 -16.74 -10.12 4.68
CA GLY A 25 -16.92 -11.19 5.65
C GLY A 25 -15.59 -11.61 6.25
N ASN A 26 -15.38 -12.91 6.39
CA ASN A 26 -14.12 -13.46 6.87
C ASN A 26 -13.11 -13.81 5.74
N TRP A 27 -13.21 -13.15 4.58
CA TRP A 27 -12.36 -13.41 3.41
C TRP A 27 -11.49 -12.21 3.01
N ILE A 28 -10.22 -12.49 2.68
CA ILE A 28 -9.28 -11.52 2.09
C ILE A 28 -8.59 -12.22 0.91
N PRO A 29 -8.54 -11.59 -0.28
CA PRO A 29 -7.85 -12.18 -1.43
C PRO A 29 -6.34 -12.27 -1.18
N ASP A 30 -5.67 -13.23 -1.83
CA ASP A 30 -4.22 -13.42 -1.68
C ASP A 30 -3.41 -12.16 -2.04
N SER A 31 -3.92 -11.34 -2.96
CA SER A 31 -3.33 -10.04 -3.29
C SER A 31 -3.25 -9.07 -2.11
N HIS A 32 -4.08 -9.23 -1.08
CA HIS A 32 -4.07 -8.42 0.14
C HIS A 32 -3.41 -9.17 1.30
N ARG A 33 -3.66 -10.49 1.42
CA ARG A 33 -3.05 -11.36 2.43
C ARG A 33 -1.52 -11.39 2.32
N LEU A 34 -0.99 -11.40 1.10
CA LEU A 34 0.45 -11.48 0.81
C LEU A 34 1.10 -10.11 0.52
N ASN A 35 0.33 -9.02 0.57
CA ASN A 35 0.82 -7.67 0.28
C ASN A 35 1.33 -6.97 1.53
N PHE A 36 2.35 -7.58 2.14
CA PHE A 36 3.13 -7.01 3.25
C PHE A 36 4.64 -6.98 2.94
N LYS A 37 5.10 -7.78 1.97
CA LYS A 37 6.53 -7.92 1.63
C LYS A 37 7.21 -6.59 1.29
N TYR A 38 6.49 -5.64 0.70
CA TYR A 38 7.02 -4.31 0.35
C TYR A 38 7.43 -3.49 1.58
N LEU A 39 6.96 -3.83 2.78
CA LEU A 39 7.34 -3.14 4.02
C LEU A 39 8.79 -3.44 4.41
N GLN A 40 9.33 -4.57 3.96
CA GLN A 40 10.71 -5.02 4.17
C GLN A 40 11.56 -4.90 2.90
N ASP A 41 11.06 -4.22 1.87
CA ASP A 41 11.80 -3.99 0.64
C ASP A 41 13.06 -3.18 0.95
N GLU A 42 14.22 -3.63 0.46
CA GLU A 42 15.49 -2.92 0.61
C GLU A 42 15.46 -1.54 -0.05
N HIS A 43 14.60 -1.34 -1.05
CA HIS A 43 14.40 -0.06 -1.72
C HIS A 43 13.42 0.88 -0.99
N ARG A 44 13.00 0.55 0.24
CA ARG A 44 12.14 1.44 1.03
C ARG A 44 12.86 2.75 1.33
N LEU A 45 12.20 3.87 1.05
CA LEU A 45 12.72 5.20 1.37
C LEU A 45 12.66 5.43 2.88
N LEU A 46 13.80 5.30 3.56
CA LEU A 46 13.92 5.50 5.01
C LEU A 46 14.34 6.93 5.38
N HIS A 47 14.96 7.64 4.45
CA HIS A 47 15.50 8.97 4.66
C HIS A 47 15.21 9.84 3.44
N PRO A 48 14.97 11.15 3.64
CA PRO A 48 14.85 12.06 2.52
C PRO A 48 16.20 12.19 1.81
N SER A 49 16.14 12.43 0.51
CA SER A 49 17.31 12.68 -0.32
C SER A 49 17.05 13.82 -1.28
N VAL A 50 18.12 14.55 -1.61
CA VAL A 50 18.14 15.62 -2.60
C VAL A 50 19.24 15.26 -3.59
N ASP A 51 18.91 15.19 -4.88
CA ASP A 51 19.84 14.79 -5.95
C ASP A 51 20.62 13.50 -5.64
N GLY A 52 19.93 12.50 -5.06
CA GLY A 52 20.50 11.20 -4.71
C GLY A 52 21.30 11.17 -3.40
N HIS A 53 21.48 12.30 -2.73
CA HIS A 53 22.23 12.40 -1.48
C HIS A 53 21.28 12.45 -0.28
N ARG A 54 21.50 11.58 0.71
CA ARG A 54 20.75 11.59 1.96
C ARG A 54 20.98 12.92 2.69
N MET A 55 19.90 13.55 3.12
CA MET A 55 19.95 14.82 3.84
C MET A 55 19.10 14.78 5.12
N PRO A 56 19.33 15.68 6.09
CA PRO A 56 18.43 15.87 7.21
C PRO A 56 17.06 16.39 6.75
N TRP A 57 16.02 16.10 7.53
CA TRP A 57 14.64 16.51 7.21
C TRP A 57 14.49 18.02 7.01
N ALA A 58 15.04 18.84 7.91
CA ALA A 58 14.91 20.29 7.85
C ALA A 58 15.53 20.89 6.57
N GLU A 59 16.70 20.38 6.19
CA GLU A 59 17.40 20.81 4.97
C GLU A 59 16.68 20.32 3.71
N SER A 60 16.18 19.08 3.71
CA SER A 60 15.43 18.51 2.59
C SER A 60 14.13 19.27 2.33
N ILE A 61 13.40 19.64 3.38
CA ILE A 61 12.18 20.45 3.28
C ILE A 61 12.52 21.86 2.78
N SER A 62 13.58 22.48 3.30
CA SER A 62 14.02 23.82 2.85
C SER A 62 14.44 23.83 1.38
N ALA A 63 15.11 22.77 0.91
CA ALA A 63 15.45 22.59 -0.48
C ALA A 63 14.19 22.45 -1.35
N ALA A 64 13.23 21.61 -0.93
CA ALA A 64 11.96 21.43 -1.65
C ALA A 64 11.17 22.75 -1.76
N ILE A 65 11.10 23.53 -0.68
CA ILE A 65 10.44 24.85 -0.68
C ILE A 65 11.15 25.82 -1.63
N SER A 66 12.48 25.84 -1.62
CA SER A 66 13.28 26.71 -2.50
C SER A 66 13.02 26.37 -3.98
N SER A 67 13.05 25.08 -4.32
CA SER A 67 12.74 24.60 -5.68
C SER A 67 11.32 24.95 -6.10
N LEU A 68 10.35 24.81 -5.20
CA LEU A 68 8.95 25.13 -5.48
C LEU A 68 8.73 26.63 -5.72
N LYS A 69 9.44 27.50 -4.98
CA LYS A 69 9.38 28.96 -5.18
C LYS A 69 10.04 29.41 -6.49
N ALA A 70 11.08 28.71 -6.93
CA ALA A 70 11.79 29.00 -8.17
C ALA A 70 11.12 28.38 -9.41
N ALA A 71 10.22 27.42 -9.20
CA ALA A 71 9.55 26.71 -10.28
C ALA A 71 8.55 27.60 -11.04
N GLY A 72 8.37 27.29 -12.32
CA GLY A 72 7.37 27.89 -13.20
C GLY A 72 6.00 27.22 -13.05
N PRO A 73 5.32 26.85 -14.16
CA PRO A 73 4.05 26.12 -14.09
C PRO A 73 4.16 24.85 -13.26
N LEU A 74 3.22 24.66 -12.34
CA LEU A 74 3.18 23.51 -11.44
C LEU A 74 2.11 22.51 -11.89
N ALA A 75 2.42 21.22 -11.76
CA ALA A 75 1.48 20.12 -11.84
C ALA A 75 1.70 19.18 -10.66
N MET A 76 0.66 18.49 -10.20
CA MET A 76 0.71 17.58 -9.06
C MET A 76 0.23 16.19 -9.45
N VAL A 77 1.01 15.17 -9.11
CA VAL A 77 0.66 13.76 -9.32
C VAL A 77 0.56 13.08 -7.97
N LEU A 78 -0.62 12.53 -7.67
CA LEU A 78 -0.94 11.89 -6.40
C LEU A 78 -1.07 10.37 -6.58
N SER A 79 -0.91 9.64 -5.47
CA SER A 79 -1.05 8.18 -5.45
C SER A 79 -2.42 7.77 -4.92
N ALA A 80 -3.06 6.79 -5.56
CA ALA A 80 -4.28 6.17 -5.04
C ALA A 80 -4.09 5.36 -3.74
N ARG A 81 -2.87 5.30 -3.17
CA ARG A 81 -2.60 4.71 -1.85
C ARG A 81 -2.60 5.71 -0.69
N LEU A 82 -2.74 7.01 -0.98
CA LEU A 82 -2.78 8.03 0.05
C LEU A 82 -4.01 7.86 0.95
N THR A 83 -3.88 8.16 2.24
CA THR A 83 -5.03 8.22 3.15
C THR A 83 -5.90 9.44 2.86
N ASN A 84 -7.09 9.50 3.45
CA ASN A 84 -7.98 10.66 3.30
C ASN A 84 -7.35 11.94 3.84
N GLU A 85 -6.58 11.84 4.93
CA GLU A 85 -5.86 12.96 5.54
C GLU A 85 -4.76 13.48 4.60
N GLU A 86 -4.02 12.57 3.96
CA GLU A 86 -2.98 12.93 2.99
C GLU A 86 -3.59 13.56 1.73
N LEU A 87 -4.72 13.05 1.23
CA LEU A 87 -5.44 13.64 0.11
C LEU A 87 -6.01 15.01 0.46
N TYR A 88 -6.52 15.19 1.67
CA TYR A 88 -7.00 16.49 2.15
C TYR A 88 -5.85 17.51 2.25
N LEU A 89 -4.69 17.11 2.79
CA LEU A 89 -3.50 17.97 2.81
C LEU A 89 -3.02 18.32 1.40
N ALA A 90 -3.05 17.36 0.47
CA ALA A 90 -2.70 17.61 -0.93
C ALA A 90 -3.66 18.61 -1.59
N GLN A 91 -4.96 18.56 -1.28
CA GLN A 91 -5.95 19.53 -1.75
C GLN A 91 -5.69 20.94 -1.19
N LEU A 92 -5.34 21.05 0.10
CA LEU A 92 -4.97 22.33 0.69
C LEU A 92 -3.70 22.90 0.04
N LEU A 93 -2.73 22.04 -0.26
CA LEU A 93 -1.48 22.41 -0.92
C LEU A 93 -1.73 22.86 -2.36
N SER A 94 -2.52 22.13 -3.13
CA SER A 94 -2.85 22.49 -4.53
C SER A 94 -3.59 23.83 -4.60
N THR A 95 -4.51 24.08 -3.66
CA THR A 95 -5.23 25.35 -3.53
C THR A 95 -4.27 26.50 -3.21
N SER A 96 -3.38 26.30 -2.23
CA SER A 96 -2.42 27.32 -1.79
C SER A 96 -1.42 27.69 -2.88
N LEU A 97 -0.97 26.71 -3.67
CA LEU A 97 -0.03 26.88 -4.77
C LEU A 97 -0.70 27.21 -6.11
N LYS A 98 -2.04 27.27 -6.15
CA LYS A 98 -2.85 27.49 -7.36
C LYS A 98 -2.53 26.50 -8.48
N VAL A 99 -2.26 25.24 -8.13
CA VAL A 99 -2.00 24.17 -9.10
C VAL A 99 -3.31 23.75 -9.76
N SER A 100 -3.48 24.09 -11.03
CA SER A 100 -4.69 23.73 -11.81
C SER A 100 -4.63 22.32 -12.39
N ILE A 101 -3.43 21.80 -12.66
CA ILE A 101 -3.22 20.47 -13.23
C ILE A 101 -2.83 19.51 -12.11
N HIS A 102 -3.78 18.69 -11.68
CA HIS A 102 -3.52 17.63 -10.72
C HIS A 102 -4.31 16.37 -11.05
N ASP A 103 -3.73 15.20 -10.82
CA ASP A 103 -4.37 13.91 -11.07
C ASP A 103 -3.90 12.85 -10.05
N VAL A 104 -4.73 11.82 -9.86
CA VAL A 104 -4.46 10.67 -9.00
C VAL A 104 -4.17 9.47 -9.87
N VAL A 105 -2.95 8.93 -9.78
CA VAL A 105 -2.58 7.73 -10.52
C VAL A 105 -3.25 6.51 -9.87
N PRO A 106 -4.16 5.82 -10.58
CA PRO A 106 -4.76 4.61 -10.06
C PRO A 106 -3.70 3.51 -10.00
N ARG A 107 -3.79 2.67 -8.98
CA ARG A 107 -2.98 1.46 -8.94
C ARG A 107 -3.65 0.39 -9.80
N ILE A 108 -3.16 0.21 -11.03
CA ILE A 108 -3.47 -0.98 -11.81
C ILE A 108 -2.57 -2.11 -11.28
N GLY A 109 -3.16 -3.02 -10.51
CA GLY A 109 -2.45 -4.19 -10.01
C GLY A 109 -2.34 -5.23 -11.12
N GLU A 110 -1.14 -5.50 -11.62
CA GLU A 110 -0.90 -6.67 -12.45
C GLU A 110 -1.15 -7.93 -11.60
N PRO A 111 -1.93 -8.91 -12.08
CA PRO A 111 -2.09 -10.17 -11.38
C PRO A 111 -0.70 -10.79 -11.23
N ARG A 112 -0.16 -10.80 -10.01
CA ARG A 112 1.07 -11.56 -9.74
C ARG A 112 0.76 -13.00 -10.12
N PRO A 113 1.51 -13.64 -11.04
CA PRO A 113 1.36 -15.05 -11.29
C PRO A 113 1.46 -15.75 -9.94
N LEU A 114 0.42 -16.49 -9.57
CA LEU A 114 0.50 -17.38 -8.42
C LEU A 114 1.75 -18.22 -8.69
N ALA A 115 2.75 -18.17 -7.81
CA ALA A 115 3.85 -19.09 -7.91
C ALA A 115 3.21 -20.48 -7.89
N ALA A 116 3.19 -21.13 -9.05
CA ALA A 116 2.72 -22.49 -9.17
C ALA A 116 3.70 -23.32 -8.34
N SER A 117 3.37 -23.50 -7.06
CA SER A 117 3.92 -24.61 -6.31
C SER A 117 3.60 -25.83 -7.15
N GLY A 118 4.63 -26.53 -7.59
CA GLY A 118 4.56 -27.67 -8.51
C GLY A 118 3.86 -28.90 -7.92
N SER A 119 2.94 -28.72 -6.98
CA SER A 119 2.05 -29.75 -6.47
C SER A 119 0.62 -29.39 -6.86
N ARG A 120 0.10 -30.11 -7.86
CA ARG A 120 -1.34 -30.27 -8.03
C ARG A 120 -1.91 -30.68 -6.66
N PRO A 121 -2.97 -30.05 -6.14
CA PRO A 121 -3.64 -30.61 -4.97
C PRO A 121 -4.09 -32.02 -5.34
N HIS A 122 -3.70 -33.01 -4.53
CA HIS A 122 -4.01 -34.43 -4.72
C HIS A 122 -5.51 -34.77 -4.65
N HIS A 123 -6.41 -33.78 -4.61
CA HIS A 123 -7.87 -33.99 -4.52
C HIS A 123 -8.57 -34.07 -5.89
N ALA A 124 -8.07 -34.93 -6.77
CA ALA A 124 -8.80 -35.37 -7.97
C ALA A 124 -9.19 -36.86 -7.94
N ALA A 125 -9.03 -37.52 -6.79
CA ALA A 125 -9.57 -38.84 -6.55
C ALA A 125 -9.99 -38.90 -5.08
N ASP A 126 -11.28 -38.69 -4.81
CA ASP A 126 -12.07 -39.44 -3.83
C ASP A 126 -13.39 -38.71 -3.58
N GLY A 127 -14.48 -39.35 -4.03
CA GLY A 127 -15.84 -38.85 -3.98
C GLY A 127 -16.45 -38.90 -2.58
N HIS A 128 -16.00 -38.04 -1.67
CA HIS A 128 -16.63 -37.89 -0.35
C HIS A 128 -16.93 -36.44 0.02
N ARG A 129 -18.22 -36.11 -0.17
CA ARG A 129 -19.12 -35.31 0.68
C ARG A 129 -18.50 -34.10 1.41
N PHE A 130 -18.91 -32.90 0.99
CA PHE A 130 -18.77 -31.63 1.73
C PHE A 130 -19.07 -31.84 3.24
N ALA A 131 -18.07 -31.66 4.08
CA ALA A 131 -18.26 -31.56 5.53
C ALA A 131 -18.59 -30.09 5.89
N PRO A 132 -19.61 -29.82 6.71
CA PRO A 132 -20.02 -28.47 7.05
C PRO A 132 -19.06 -27.83 8.07
N HIS A 133 -18.91 -26.52 7.90
CA HIS A 133 -18.43 -25.49 8.83
C HIS A 133 -17.73 -25.95 10.13
N ARG A 134 -16.43 -25.68 10.21
CA ARG A 134 -15.81 -25.28 11.49
C ARG A 134 -15.48 -23.80 11.41
N GLY A 135 -16.32 -23.00 12.07
CA GLY A 135 -16.06 -21.60 12.33
C GLY A 135 -14.77 -21.44 13.13
N CYS A 136 -14.02 -20.40 12.83
CA CYS A 136 -12.90 -19.97 13.66
C CYS A 136 -13.49 -19.37 14.95
N THR A 137 -13.25 -20.04 16.07
CA THR A 137 -13.35 -19.45 17.42
C THR A 137 -12.07 -18.71 17.75
#